data_AF-A0A2M7IPP5-F1
#
_entry.id   AF-A0A2M7IPP5-F1
#
_cell.length_a   1.000
_cell.length_b   1.000
_cell.length_c   1.000
_cell.angle_alpha   90.00
_cell.angle_beta   90.00
_cell.angle_gamma   90.00
#
_symmetry.space_group_name_H-M   'P 1'
#
loop_
_entity.id
_entity.type
_entity.pdbx_description
1 polymer ?
#
loop_
_entity_poly.entity_id
_entity_poly.type
_entity_poly.pdbx_seq_one_letter_code
_entity_poly.pdbx_strand_id
1 'polypeptide(L)'
;NISGISGGVANGSTTIKVTTDSPSGYSLSIQSSMAPAMRSLTDMLADYSTTTTPDFDFVTSASDAHFGFSPFGTDIVDRYKNNGSACNLGSNITSGKCWSGLSLTPTIMAQSFNSNHPTGTDTVINFQVGIGSSANIASGIYIATTTITALPL
;
A
#
# COMPACT_ATOMS: atom_id res chain seq x y z
N ASN A 1 0.29 15.50 -9.80
CA ASN A 1 0.72 16.91 -9.69
C ASN A 1 0.16 17.41 -8.37
N ILE A 2 1.01 17.79 -7.43
CA ILE A 2 0.59 18.40 -6.16
C ILE A 2 0.59 19.91 -6.37
N SER A 3 -0.58 20.53 -6.31
CA SER A 3 -0.72 21.99 -6.31
C SER A 3 -0.30 22.51 -4.95
N GLY A 4 0.70 23.40 -4.92
CA GLY A 4 1.30 23.89 -3.68
C GLY A 4 0.26 24.60 -2.79
N ILE A 5 0.37 24.35 -1.48
CA ILE A 5 -0.30 25.06 -0.37
C ILE A 5 -1.83 24.83 -0.23
N SER A 6 -2.43 23.83 -0.88
CA SER A 6 -3.74 23.33 -0.43
C SER A 6 -3.61 21.86 -0.06
N GLY A 7 -3.84 21.53 1.22
CA GLY A 7 -3.97 20.15 1.65
C GLY A 7 -4.99 19.38 0.81
N GLY A 8 -4.94 18.06 0.86
CA GLY A 8 -5.81 17.22 0.05
C GLY A 8 -5.39 15.76 0.02
N VAL A 9 -6.17 15.00 -0.75
CA VAL A 9 -5.97 13.57 -0.92
C VAL A 9 -5.86 13.28 -2.42
N ALA A 10 -4.89 12.46 -2.81
CA ALA A 10 -4.81 11.88 -4.13
C ALA A 10 -4.78 10.36 -4.01
N ASN A 11 -5.58 9.69 -4.84
CA ASN A 11 -5.69 8.23 -4.85
C ASN A 11 -5.16 7.67 -6.16
N GLY A 12 -4.57 6.48 -6.08
CA GLY A 12 -4.19 5.68 -7.23
C GLY A 12 -4.40 4.20 -6.92
N SER A 13 -4.43 3.36 -7.96
CA SER A 13 -4.53 1.92 -7.78
C SER A 13 -3.87 1.18 -8.93
N THR A 14 -3.38 -0.03 -8.66
CA THR A 14 -2.96 -0.98 -9.69
C THR A 14 -3.47 -2.38 -9.35
N THR A 15 -3.61 -3.23 -10.35
CA THR A 15 -4.05 -4.62 -10.18
C THR A 15 -2.98 -5.57 -10.69
N ILE A 16 -2.62 -6.55 -9.87
CA ILE A 16 -1.65 -7.58 -10.19
C ILE A 16 -2.38 -8.92 -10.21
N LYS A 17 -2.33 -9.62 -11.34
CA LYS A 17 -2.81 -11.00 -11.46
C LYS A 17 -1.64 -11.96 -11.26
N VAL A 18 -1.75 -12.85 -10.27
CA VAL A 18 -0.77 -13.94 -10.07
C VAL A 18 -1.40 -15.26 -10.44
N THR A 19 -0.78 -15.97 -11.39
CA THR A 19 -1.12 -17.35 -11.73
C THR A 19 0.06 -18.24 -11.40
N THR A 20 -0.17 -19.31 -10.65
CA THR A 20 0.85 -20.29 -10.26
C THR A 20 0.31 -21.71 -10.40
N ASP A 21 1.17 -22.61 -10.84
CA ASP A 21 0.98 -24.06 -10.85
C ASP A 21 1.60 -24.74 -9.61
N SER A 22 2.31 -24.00 -8.75
CA SER A 22 2.90 -24.57 -7.55
C SER A 22 1.82 -25.14 -6.61
N PRO A 23 1.93 -26.39 -6.15
CA PRO A 23 1.00 -26.96 -5.20
C PRO A 23 1.03 -26.25 -3.83
N SER A 24 2.14 -25.60 -3.48
CA SER A 24 2.27 -24.81 -2.24
C SER A 24 1.78 -23.36 -2.41
N GLY A 25 1.36 -22.96 -3.62
CA GLY A 25 0.84 -21.63 -3.92
C GLY A 25 1.90 -20.57 -4.19
N TYR A 26 1.66 -19.34 -3.72
CA TYR A 26 2.52 -18.19 -4.02
C TYR A 26 2.51 -17.15 -2.89
N SER A 27 3.50 -16.28 -2.89
CA SER A 27 3.52 -15.03 -2.11
C SER A 27 3.70 -13.82 -3.01
N LEU A 28 3.09 -12.69 -2.66
CA LEU A 28 3.19 -11.41 -3.36
C LEU A 28 3.62 -10.33 -2.37
N SER A 29 4.75 -9.67 -2.66
CA SER A 29 5.31 -8.60 -1.83
C SER A 29 5.47 -7.28 -2.57
N ILE A 30 5.49 -6.19 -1.81
CA ILE A 30 5.82 -4.84 -2.26
C ILE A 30 7.06 -4.32 -1.54
N GLN A 31 7.87 -3.56 -2.25
CA GLN A 31 9.05 -2.87 -1.74
C GLN A 31 9.19 -1.53 -2.46
N SER A 32 9.57 -0.45 -1.75
CA SER A 32 9.95 0.80 -2.39
C SER A 32 11.42 0.81 -2.78
N SER A 33 11.78 1.55 -3.82
CA SER A 33 13.19 1.75 -4.20
C SER A 33 13.91 2.77 -3.31
N MET A 34 13.17 3.57 -2.54
CA MET A 34 13.68 4.63 -1.66
C MET A 34 12.84 4.73 -0.38
N ALA A 35 13.41 5.36 0.65
CA ALA A 35 12.70 5.76 1.87
C ALA A 35 13.11 7.21 2.23
N PRO A 36 12.19 8.20 2.24
CA PRO A 36 10.77 8.07 1.88
C PRO A 36 10.54 7.66 0.41
N ALA A 37 9.49 6.89 0.14
CA ALA A 37 9.26 6.32 -1.18
C ALA A 37 8.87 7.37 -2.24
N MET A 38 8.07 8.37 -1.85
CA MET A 38 7.54 9.37 -2.78
C MET A 38 8.32 10.68 -2.70
N ARG A 39 8.99 11.06 -3.80
CA ARG A 39 9.89 12.22 -3.82
C ARG A 39 9.77 13.02 -5.11
N SER A 40 10.13 14.30 -5.04
CA SER A 40 10.37 15.17 -6.19
C SER A 40 11.86 15.53 -6.28
N LEU A 41 12.22 16.42 -7.20
CA LEU A 41 13.59 16.94 -7.28
C LEU A 41 13.98 17.83 -6.09
N THR A 42 13.00 18.40 -5.38
CA THR A 42 13.23 19.44 -4.36
C THR A 42 12.63 19.11 -3.00
N ASP A 43 11.85 18.04 -2.87
CA ASP A 43 11.06 17.74 -1.67
C ASP A 43 10.68 16.24 -1.61
N MET A 44 10.10 15.79 -0.49
CA MET A 44 9.67 14.40 -0.26
C MET A 44 8.43 14.33 0.63
N LEU A 45 7.60 13.31 0.40
CA LEU A 45 6.51 12.95 1.30
C LEU A 45 6.97 11.79 2.16
N ALA A 46 6.67 11.81 3.45
CA ALA A 46 6.99 10.71 4.34
C ALA A 46 6.26 9.42 3.90
N ASP A 47 6.83 8.26 4.20
CA ASP A 47 6.05 7.03 4.13
C ASP A 47 5.00 7.04 5.24
N TYR A 48 3.80 6.55 4.95
CA TYR A 48 2.70 6.52 5.91
C TYR A 48 3.11 5.80 7.19
N SER A 49 3.13 6.52 8.30
CA SER A 49 3.60 5.98 9.57
C SER A 49 2.51 5.12 10.19
N THR A 50 2.81 3.84 10.40
CA THR A 50 1.97 2.95 11.19
C THR A 50 2.78 2.39 12.35
N THR A 51 2.09 1.86 13.34
CA THR A 51 2.72 0.93 14.28
C THR A 51 3.06 -0.40 13.57
N THR A 52 3.30 -1.47 14.32
CA THR A 52 3.43 -2.83 13.75
C THR A 52 2.17 -3.27 13.01
N THR A 53 1.01 -2.72 13.35
CA THR A 53 -0.28 -3.01 12.73
C THR A 53 -0.68 -1.87 11.78
N PRO A 54 -1.19 -2.16 10.57
CA PRO A 54 -1.75 -1.16 9.67
C PRO A 54 -2.89 -0.37 10.32
N ASP A 55 -3.06 0.89 9.93
CA ASP A 55 -4.18 1.69 10.42
C ASP A 55 -5.44 1.39 9.60
N PHE A 56 -6.57 1.25 10.28
CA PHE A 56 -7.84 0.95 9.61
C PHE A 56 -8.21 2.03 8.60
N ASP A 57 -8.10 3.30 8.99
CA ASP A 57 -8.29 4.47 8.14
C ASP A 57 -6.97 5.18 7.86
N PHE A 58 -6.85 5.74 6.66
CA PHE A 58 -5.73 6.62 6.33
C PHE A 58 -5.99 8.00 6.95
N VAL A 59 -5.08 8.46 7.80
CA VAL A 59 -5.21 9.74 8.51
C VAL A 59 -4.03 10.65 8.19
N THR A 60 -4.32 11.92 7.91
CA THR A 60 -3.28 12.93 7.71
C THR A 60 -3.57 14.13 8.59
N SER A 61 -2.67 14.41 9.53
CA SER A 61 -2.75 15.59 10.40
C SER A 61 -2.47 16.87 9.60
N ALA A 62 -2.81 18.03 10.15
CA ALA A 62 -2.64 19.30 9.46
C ALA A 62 -1.17 19.58 9.04
N SER A 63 -0.19 19.19 9.86
CA SER A 63 1.24 19.41 9.60
C SER A 63 1.91 18.33 8.74
N ASP A 64 1.15 17.31 8.32
CA ASP A 64 1.73 16.06 7.86
C ASP A 64 1.53 15.85 6.36
N ALA A 65 2.46 15.16 5.71
CA ALA A 65 2.27 14.71 4.34
C ALA A 65 2.86 13.31 4.13
N HIS A 66 2.01 12.38 3.73
CA HIS A 66 2.33 10.95 3.74
C HIS A 66 1.91 10.26 2.44
N PHE A 67 2.64 9.21 2.09
CA PHE A 67 2.29 8.27 1.03
C PHE A 67 2.20 6.85 1.58
N GLY A 68 1.08 6.18 1.33
CA GLY A 68 0.86 4.81 1.81
C GLY A 68 0.10 3.94 0.82
N PHE A 69 0.00 2.66 1.17
CA PHE A 69 -0.70 1.66 0.37
C PHE A 69 -1.64 0.79 1.22
N SER A 70 -2.62 0.18 0.57
CA SER A 70 -3.59 -0.76 1.14
C SER A 70 -3.90 -1.87 0.12
N PRO A 71 -3.55 -3.13 0.40
CA PRO A 71 -3.84 -4.23 -0.51
C PRO A 71 -5.28 -4.75 -0.34
N PHE A 72 -5.90 -5.19 -1.44
CA PHE A 72 -7.26 -5.72 -1.50
C PHE A 72 -7.32 -6.90 -2.47
N GLY A 73 -8.04 -7.96 -2.12
CA GLY A 73 -8.11 -9.20 -2.91
C GLY A 73 -8.61 -10.37 -2.07
N THR A 74 -8.58 -11.59 -2.60
CA THR A 74 -8.98 -12.79 -1.83
C THR A 74 -7.86 -13.33 -0.96
N ASP A 75 -6.61 -13.22 -1.43
CA ASP A 75 -5.45 -13.90 -0.86
C ASP A 75 -4.66 -12.96 0.08
N ILE A 76 -5.29 -11.90 0.59
CA ILE A 76 -4.64 -10.90 1.45
C ILE A 76 -4.20 -11.53 2.78
N VAL A 77 -2.96 -11.24 3.20
CA VAL A 77 -2.43 -11.74 4.49
C VAL A 77 -3.15 -11.12 5.69
N ASP A 78 -3.18 -11.84 6.82
CA ASP A 78 -3.96 -11.45 8.01
C ASP A 78 -3.68 -10.03 8.49
N ARG A 79 -2.43 -9.56 8.35
CA ARG A 79 -2.01 -8.19 8.69
C ARG A 79 -2.94 -7.12 8.12
N TYR A 80 -3.50 -7.33 6.93
CA TYR A 80 -4.37 -6.37 6.23
C TYR A 80 -5.85 -6.77 6.24
N LYS A 81 -6.21 -7.87 6.94
CA LYS A 81 -7.61 -8.20 7.24
C LYS A 81 -8.11 -7.34 8.40
N ASN A 82 -9.41 -7.14 8.47
CA ASN A 82 -10.05 -6.31 9.48
C ASN A 82 -11.35 -6.91 10.03
N ASN A 83 -11.82 -6.35 11.14
CA ASN A 83 -13.09 -6.69 11.79
C ASN A 83 -14.17 -5.61 11.60
N GLY A 84 -13.96 -4.68 10.65
CA GLY A 84 -14.80 -3.51 10.42
C GLY A 84 -14.37 -2.25 11.18
N SER A 85 -13.39 -2.32 12.07
CA SER A 85 -12.87 -1.14 12.80
C SER A 85 -11.37 -1.16 13.06
N ALA A 86 -10.72 -2.32 13.04
CA ALA A 86 -9.30 -2.49 13.30
C ALA A 86 -8.70 -3.56 12.39
N CYS A 87 -7.43 -3.37 12.02
CA CYS A 87 -6.68 -4.28 11.16
C CYS A 87 -5.98 -5.37 11.95
N ASN A 88 -5.47 -6.38 11.24
CA ASN A 88 -4.88 -7.58 11.82
C ASN A 88 -5.81 -8.30 12.81
N LEU A 89 -7.12 -8.18 12.58
CA LEU A 89 -8.19 -8.74 13.40
C LEU A 89 -9.33 -9.16 12.48
N GLY A 90 -9.99 -10.27 12.77
CA GLY A 90 -11.10 -10.77 11.95
C GLY A 90 -10.66 -11.26 10.57
N SER A 91 -11.63 -11.37 9.65
CA SER A 91 -11.44 -11.97 8.33
C SER A 91 -11.94 -11.11 7.18
N ASN A 92 -12.43 -9.89 7.44
CA ASN A 92 -12.92 -9.02 6.38
C ASN A 92 -11.75 -8.46 5.59
N ILE A 93 -11.94 -8.31 4.29
CA ILE A 93 -11.01 -7.61 3.40
C ILE A 93 -11.81 -6.47 2.79
N THR A 94 -11.38 -5.24 3.07
CA THR A 94 -12.15 -4.03 2.70
C THR A 94 -11.24 -3.11 1.91
N SER A 95 -11.66 -2.75 0.69
CA SER A 95 -10.88 -1.85 -0.16
C SER A 95 -10.70 -0.49 0.50
N GLY A 96 -9.49 0.07 0.41
CA GLY A 96 -9.14 1.35 1.03
C GLY A 96 -9.14 1.32 2.56
N LYS A 97 -8.85 0.17 3.17
CA LYS A 97 -8.64 0.00 4.63
C LYS A 97 -7.32 -0.71 4.89
N CYS A 98 -6.82 -0.62 6.13
CA CYS A 98 -5.56 -1.23 6.54
C CYS A 98 -4.37 -0.67 5.77
N TRP A 99 -4.14 0.62 5.97
CA TRP A 99 -3.09 1.40 5.34
C TRP A 99 -1.74 1.16 6.00
N SER A 100 -0.69 1.09 5.20
CA SER A 100 0.70 0.96 5.65
C SER A 100 1.63 1.84 4.82
N GLY A 101 2.75 2.24 5.42
CA GLY A 101 3.85 2.88 4.71
C GLY A 101 4.65 1.88 3.90
N LEU A 102 5.29 2.38 2.84
CA LEU A 102 6.24 1.59 2.07
C LEU A 102 7.58 1.46 2.81
N SER A 103 8.37 0.48 2.40
CA SER A 103 9.66 0.18 3.01
C SER A 103 10.66 -0.34 1.99
N LEU A 104 11.94 -0.11 2.28
CA LEU A 104 13.07 -0.75 1.60
C LEU A 104 13.14 -2.25 1.88
N THR A 105 12.35 -2.81 2.80
CA THR A 105 12.24 -4.25 3.02
C THR A 105 10.95 -4.78 2.39
N PRO A 106 11.01 -5.88 1.62
CA PRO A 106 9.81 -6.49 1.05
C PRO A 106 8.77 -6.81 2.12
N THR A 107 7.55 -6.33 1.92
CA THR A 107 6.40 -6.62 2.78
C THR A 107 5.42 -7.48 2.01
N ILE A 108 5.12 -8.67 2.54
CA ILE A 108 4.12 -9.57 1.95
C ILE A 108 2.74 -8.96 2.12
N MET A 109 1.99 -8.86 1.03
CA MET A 109 0.62 -8.32 1.00
C MET A 109 -0.42 -9.41 0.74
N ALA A 110 -0.08 -10.41 -0.06
CA ALA A 110 -0.95 -11.52 -0.39
C ALA A 110 -0.18 -12.84 -0.43
N GLN A 111 -0.87 -13.93 -0.09
CA GLN A 111 -0.35 -15.29 -0.10
C GLN A 111 -1.49 -16.29 -0.33
N SER A 112 -1.22 -17.28 -1.19
CA SER A 112 -2.03 -18.48 -1.32
C SER A 112 -1.20 -19.71 -0.98
N PHE A 113 -1.86 -20.72 -0.43
CA PHE A 113 -1.26 -22.03 -0.12
C PHE A 113 -1.68 -23.12 -1.12
N ASN A 114 -2.29 -22.74 -2.24
CA ASN A 114 -2.74 -23.67 -3.28
C ASN A 114 -2.41 -23.11 -4.67
N SER A 115 -2.27 -24.02 -5.65
CA SER A 115 -2.26 -23.67 -7.07
C SER A 115 -3.56 -22.98 -7.48
N ASN A 116 -3.48 -22.03 -8.40
CA ASN A 116 -4.62 -21.31 -8.95
C ASN A 116 -4.64 -21.30 -10.49
N HIS A 117 -3.79 -22.10 -11.12
CA HIS A 117 -3.79 -22.28 -12.56
C HIS A 117 -5.10 -22.96 -13.04
N PRO A 118 -5.70 -22.53 -14.17
CA PRO A 118 -5.26 -21.45 -15.06
C PRO A 118 -5.80 -20.06 -14.70
N THR A 119 -6.74 -19.96 -13.76
CA THR A 119 -7.53 -18.74 -13.53
C THR A 119 -6.69 -17.58 -12.99
N GLY A 120 -5.79 -17.85 -12.06
CA GLY A 120 -5.04 -16.83 -11.33
C GLY A 120 -5.89 -16.07 -10.31
N THR A 121 -5.23 -15.27 -9.47
CA THR A 121 -5.87 -14.43 -8.46
C THR A 121 -5.46 -12.96 -8.66
N ASP A 122 -6.42 -12.04 -8.59
CA ASP A 122 -6.15 -10.60 -8.62
C ASP A 122 -5.90 -10.03 -7.22
N THR A 123 -4.85 -9.22 -7.09
CA THR A 123 -4.58 -8.35 -5.94
C THR A 123 -4.56 -6.91 -6.42
N VAL A 124 -5.45 -6.09 -5.88
CA VAL A 124 -5.48 -4.64 -6.08
C VAL A 124 -4.63 -4.00 -4.99
N ILE A 125 -3.75 -3.07 -5.37
CA ILE A 125 -2.99 -2.24 -4.45
C ILE A 125 -3.52 -0.83 -4.58
N ASN A 126 -4.18 -0.34 -3.53
CA ASN A 126 -4.60 1.05 -3.42
C ASN A 126 -3.42 1.86 -2.89
N PHE A 127 -3.23 3.05 -3.45
CA PHE A 127 -2.25 4.03 -3.03
C PHE A 127 -2.96 5.33 -2.66
N GLN A 128 -2.50 5.97 -1.59
CA GLN A 128 -3.02 7.26 -1.18
C GLN A 128 -1.88 8.19 -0.78
N VAL A 129 -1.98 9.42 -1.26
CA VAL A 129 -1.22 10.56 -0.76
C VAL A 129 -2.18 11.41 0.05
N GLY A 130 -1.80 11.73 1.29
CA GLY A 130 -2.47 12.75 2.09
C GLY A 130 -1.53 13.90 2.37
N ILE A 131 -2.02 15.12 2.22
CA ILE A 131 -1.29 16.35 2.52
C ILE A 131 -2.17 17.19 3.44
N GLY A 132 -1.65 17.48 4.63
CA GLY A 132 -2.28 18.34 5.61
C GLY A 132 -2.29 19.80 5.17
N SER A 133 -3.22 20.58 5.71
CA SER A 133 -3.41 21.99 5.36
C SER A 133 -2.21 22.89 5.66
N SER A 134 -1.32 22.48 6.56
CA SER A 134 -0.12 23.21 6.97
C SER A 134 1.18 22.41 6.78
N ALA A 135 1.18 21.36 5.95
CA ALA A 135 2.34 20.51 5.71
C ALA A 135 3.43 21.17 4.84
N ASN A 136 3.11 22.29 4.18
CA ASN A 136 4.03 23.10 3.37
C ASN A 136 4.84 22.31 2.31
N ILE A 137 4.16 21.42 1.58
CA ILE A 137 4.78 20.64 0.49
C ILE A 137 4.93 21.48 -0.77
N ALA A 138 6.12 21.48 -1.36
CA ALA A 138 6.39 22.22 -2.59
C ALA A 138 5.54 21.66 -3.74
N SER A 139 4.99 22.55 -4.58
CA SER A 139 4.24 22.11 -5.76
C SER A 139 5.14 21.36 -6.72
N GLY A 140 4.66 20.24 -7.28
CA GLY A 140 5.47 19.51 -8.25
C GLY A 140 4.97 18.13 -8.62
N ILE A 141 5.82 17.43 -9.38
CA ILE A 141 5.65 16.01 -9.70
C ILE A 141 6.44 15.21 -8.69
N TYR A 142 5.74 14.33 -8.00
CA TYR A 142 6.32 13.38 -7.06
C TYR A 142 6.13 11.98 -7.62
N ILE A 143 7.18 11.18 -7.53
CA ILE A 143 7.21 9.82 -8.07
C ILE A 143 7.61 8.90 -6.92
N ALA A 144 6.92 7.77 -6.82
CA ALA A 144 7.31 6.64 -6.01
C ALA A 144 7.50 5.43 -6.93
N THR A 145 8.67 4.80 -6.86
CA THR A 145 8.95 3.57 -7.60
C THR A 145 8.88 2.40 -6.63
N THR A 146 8.05 1.42 -6.98
CA THR A 146 7.84 0.21 -6.19
C THR A 146 8.10 -1.03 -7.02
N THR A 147 8.74 -2.02 -6.41
CA THR A 147 8.88 -3.36 -6.98
C THR A 147 7.84 -4.27 -6.36
N ILE A 148 7.09 -4.96 -7.21
CA ILE A 148 6.19 -6.04 -6.81
C ILE A 148 6.84 -7.37 -7.18
N THR A 149 6.91 -8.30 -6.24
CA THR A 149 7.53 -9.61 -6.47
C THR A 149 6.55 -10.71 -6.14
N ALA A 150 6.25 -11.56 -7.13
CA ALA A 150 5.55 -12.82 -6.93
C ALA A 150 6.58 -13.95 -6.83
N LEU A 151 6.49 -14.77 -5.78
CA LEU A 151 7.33 -15.95 -5.60
C LEU A 151 6.43 -17.19 -5.51
N PRO A 152 6.64 -18.22 -6.34
CA PRO A 152 6.05 -19.53 -6.09
C PRO A 152 6.60 -20.08 -4.77
N LEU A 153 5.75 -20.78 -4.01
CA LEU A 153 6.12 -21.43 -2.75
C LEU A 153 6.32 -22.94 -2.94
#